data_AF-A0A7Z8R1T0-F1
#
_entry.id   AF-A0A7Z8R1T0-F1
#
_cell.length_a   1.000
_cell.length_b   1.000
_cell.length_c   1.000
_cell.angle_alpha   90.00
_cell.angle_beta   90.00
_cell.angle_gamma   90.00
#
_symmetry.space_group_name_H-M   'P 1'
#
loop_
_entity.id
_entity.type
_entity.pdbx_description
1 polymer ?
#
loop_
_entity_poly.entity_id
_entity_poly.type
_entity_poly.pdbx_seq_one_letter_code
_entity_poly.pdbx_strand_id
1 'polypeptide(L)'
;MIDLIFDVLLQIHGGGDHQGLGAVKGLEAFLTFIESLTTKSPAEIFTVFMPGISAMDNIHPLLVHFPIALFLLFFFADTVGGLFSKPAWRQFATPLLYLGTITAILTVAAGFQAAYSAPHNDVTHAIMLRHQTFGITVTVLALLLSIRRLFAADSFLYTKTYGYFAISGILVLCLTLGADLGGLMVYQHGVAVAPVMKHNLPVTTIIVEQVPHSHKHDSPAHTHDSTAHSHDSAHIHSHNGQEHTH
;
A
#
# COMPACT_ATOMS: atom_id res chain seq x y z
N MET A 1 30.29 1.17 -0.33
CA MET A 1 30.52 -0.10 -1.06
C MET A 1 29.74 -0.19 -2.38
N ILE A 2 28.47 0.25 -2.47
CA ILE A 2 27.75 0.38 -3.76
C ILE A 2 28.49 1.34 -4.70
N ASP A 3 29.07 2.38 -4.11
CA ASP A 3 29.88 3.43 -4.75
C ASP A 3 30.94 2.82 -5.68
N LEU A 4 31.68 1.80 -5.21
CA LEU A 4 32.75 1.14 -5.97
C LEU A 4 32.28 0.56 -7.32
N ILE A 5 31.02 0.12 -7.44
CA ILE A 5 30.49 -0.40 -8.70
C ILE A 5 30.18 0.74 -9.68
N PHE A 6 29.61 1.85 -9.19
CA PHE A 6 29.26 2.99 -10.04
C PHE A 6 30.46 3.88 -10.38
N ASP A 7 31.37 4.10 -9.43
CA ASP A 7 32.60 4.87 -9.61
C ASP A 7 33.50 4.21 -10.67
N VAL A 8 33.72 2.89 -10.59
CA VAL A 8 34.53 2.14 -11.58
C VAL A 8 33.89 2.18 -12.98
N LEU A 9 32.56 2.16 -13.08
CA LEU A 9 31.87 2.27 -14.37
C LEU A 9 31.90 3.68 -14.95
N LEU A 10 31.75 4.72 -14.13
CA LEU A 10 31.83 6.12 -14.57
C LEU A 10 33.28 6.52 -14.95
N GLN A 11 34.27 6.00 -14.23
CA GLN A 11 35.70 6.26 -14.48
C GLN A 11 36.21 5.63 -15.80
N ILE A 12 35.39 4.84 -16.49
CA ILE A 12 35.66 4.32 -17.84
C ILE A 12 35.16 5.27 -18.94
N HIS A 13 34.36 6.32 -18.64
CA HIS A 13 33.85 7.28 -19.63
C HIS A 13 33.99 8.78 -19.26
N GLY A 14 34.50 9.13 -18.08
CA GLY A 14 34.99 10.49 -17.77
C GLY A 14 36.50 10.61 -18.03
N GLY A 15 36.91 11.51 -18.94
CA GLY A 15 38.31 11.62 -19.41
C GLY A 15 39.23 12.51 -18.58
N GLY A 16 40.53 12.22 -18.63
CA GLY A 16 41.61 12.84 -17.83
C GLY A 16 42.03 11.93 -16.66
N ASP A 17 43.28 11.48 -16.49
CA ASP A 17 44.54 11.92 -17.09
C ASP A 17 45.43 10.78 -17.63
N HIS A 18 46.42 11.14 -18.45
CA HIS A 18 47.31 10.19 -19.12
C HIS A 18 48.43 9.65 -18.22
N GLN A 19 48.25 8.45 -17.68
CA GLN A 19 49.33 7.51 -17.37
C GLN A 19 48.84 6.06 -17.55
N GLY A 20 49.74 5.15 -17.94
CA GLY A 20 49.42 3.80 -18.44
C GLY A 20 48.94 2.79 -17.40
N LEU A 21 47.87 3.10 -16.65
CA LEU A 21 47.39 2.33 -15.50
C LEU A 21 45.90 1.92 -15.57
N GLY A 22 45.13 2.40 -16.56
CA GLY A 22 43.68 2.16 -16.64
C GLY A 22 43.29 0.67 -16.69
N ALA A 23 43.94 -0.11 -17.55
CA ALA A 23 43.65 -1.55 -17.68
C ALA A 23 44.05 -2.37 -16.44
N VAL A 24 45.17 -2.01 -15.80
CA VAL A 24 45.66 -2.72 -14.60
C VAL A 24 44.76 -2.44 -13.41
N LYS A 25 44.43 -1.17 -13.14
CA LYS A 25 43.51 -0.79 -12.05
C LYS A 25 42.09 -1.32 -12.26
N GLY A 26 41.61 -1.35 -13.51
CA GLY A 26 40.33 -1.99 -13.85
C GLY A 26 40.33 -3.49 -13.58
N LEU A 27 41.43 -4.18 -13.89
CA LEU A 27 41.60 -5.61 -13.58
C LEU A 27 41.72 -5.85 -12.06
N GLU A 28 42.46 -5.02 -11.33
CA GLU A 28 42.55 -5.07 -9.86
C GLU A 28 41.16 -4.93 -9.23
N ALA A 29 40.41 -3.87 -9.58
CA ALA A 29 39.05 -3.65 -9.08
C ALA A 29 38.09 -4.80 -9.44
N PHE A 30 38.19 -5.36 -10.64
CA PHE A 30 37.40 -6.52 -11.05
C PHE A 30 37.76 -7.79 -10.26
N LEU A 31 39.05 -8.07 -10.05
CA LEU A 31 39.49 -9.23 -9.28
C LEU A 31 39.08 -9.13 -7.81
N THR A 32 39.26 -7.96 -7.18
CA THR A 32 38.77 -7.70 -5.81
C THR A 32 37.24 -7.80 -5.72
N PHE A 33 36.50 -7.42 -6.76
CA PHE A 33 35.04 -7.63 -6.81
C PHE A 33 34.67 -9.13 -6.87
N ILE A 34 35.34 -9.93 -7.72
CA ILE A 34 35.10 -11.38 -7.82
C ILE A 34 35.51 -12.11 -6.53
N GLU A 35 36.61 -11.70 -5.89
CA GLU A 35 37.02 -12.19 -4.57
C GLU A 35 35.97 -11.83 -3.49
N SER A 36 35.45 -10.61 -3.52
CA SER A 36 34.36 -10.17 -2.63
C SER A 36 33.05 -10.96 -2.84
N LEU A 37 32.71 -11.34 -4.08
CA LEU A 37 31.58 -12.24 -4.33
C LEU A 37 31.87 -13.68 -3.87
N THR A 38 33.10 -14.16 -4.02
CA THR A 38 33.51 -15.53 -3.63
C THR A 38 33.49 -15.74 -2.12
N THR A 39 33.67 -14.67 -1.33
CA THR A 39 33.58 -14.70 0.14
C THR A 39 32.15 -14.55 0.69
N LYS A 40 31.14 -14.38 -0.18
CA LYS A 40 29.76 -14.08 0.21
C LYS A 40 28.80 -15.25 0.10
N SER A 41 27.82 -15.27 0.99
CA SER A 41 26.68 -16.20 0.89
C SER A 41 25.79 -15.86 -0.32
N PRO A 42 25.04 -16.82 -0.90
CA PRO A 42 24.13 -16.55 -2.01
C PRO A 42 23.10 -15.44 -1.74
N ALA A 43 22.71 -15.24 -0.47
CA ALA A 43 21.83 -14.16 -0.06
C ALA A 43 22.51 -12.78 -0.16
N GLU A 44 23.75 -12.65 0.29
CA GLU A 44 24.53 -11.40 0.14
C GLU A 44 24.92 -11.12 -1.31
N ILE A 45 25.16 -12.16 -2.11
CA ILE A 45 25.35 -12.02 -3.56
C ILE A 45 24.08 -11.43 -4.18
N PHE A 46 22.89 -11.92 -3.77
CA PHE A 46 21.62 -11.34 -4.21
C PHE A 46 21.42 -9.89 -3.74
N THR A 47 21.81 -9.52 -2.51
CA THR A 47 21.70 -8.10 -2.06
C THR A 47 22.65 -7.16 -2.79
N VAL A 48 23.81 -7.65 -3.27
CA VAL A 48 24.72 -6.87 -4.14
C VAL A 48 24.13 -6.65 -5.53
N PHE A 49 23.48 -7.65 -6.13
CA PHE A 49 22.90 -7.54 -7.48
C PHE A 49 21.51 -6.88 -7.52
N MET A 50 20.67 -7.10 -6.51
CA MET A 50 19.27 -6.63 -6.45
C MET A 50 18.97 -5.78 -5.19
N PRO A 51 19.82 -4.78 -4.84
CA PRO A 51 19.72 -4.06 -3.56
C PRO A 51 18.36 -3.40 -3.34
N GLY A 52 17.70 -2.92 -4.41
CA GLY A 52 16.36 -2.34 -4.32
C GLY A 52 15.28 -3.31 -3.85
N ILE A 53 15.32 -4.58 -4.29
CA ILE A 53 14.38 -5.61 -3.82
C ILE A 53 14.75 -6.06 -2.40
N SER A 54 16.04 -6.21 -2.11
CA SER A 54 16.53 -6.59 -0.78
C SER A 54 16.28 -5.53 0.30
N ALA A 55 16.00 -4.28 -0.08
CA ALA A 55 15.63 -3.20 0.82
C ALA A 55 14.11 -3.01 1.01
N MET A 56 13.26 -3.87 0.44
CA MET A 56 11.80 -3.79 0.61
C MET A 56 11.34 -4.49 1.88
N ASP A 57 10.71 -3.76 2.80
CA ASP A 57 10.12 -4.30 4.05
C ASP A 57 9.05 -5.39 3.79
N ASN A 58 8.43 -5.39 2.62
CA ASN A 58 7.50 -6.42 2.17
C ASN A 58 7.35 -6.41 0.63
N ILE A 59 6.93 -7.55 0.05
CA ILE A 59 6.84 -7.75 -1.40
C ILE A 59 5.53 -7.24 -2.03
N HIS A 60 4.56 -6.74 -1.26
CA HIS A 60 3.24 -6.38 -1.78
C HIS A 60 3.29 -5.25 -2.84
N PRO A 61 4.04 -4.14 -2.66
CA PRO A 61 4.24 -3.12 -3.69
C PRO A 61 4.86 -3.64 -5.00
N LEU A 62 5.63 -4.74 -4.97
CA LEU A 62 6.11 -5.38 -6.19
C LEU A 62 4.95 -6.12 -6.88
N LEU A 63 4.19 -6.92 -6.12
CA LEU A 63 3.13 -7.77 -6.67
C LEU A 63 1.93 -7.00 -7.24
N VAL A 64 1.51 -5.86 -6.67
CA VAL A 64 0.34 -5.08 -7.14
C VAL A 64 0.39 -4.70 -8.63
N HIS A 65 1.59 -4.55 -9.21
CA HIS A 65 1.76 -4.18 -10.62
C HIS A 65 1.17 -5.22 -11.58
N PHE A 66 1.20 -6.50 -11.23
CA PHE A 66 0.69 -7.59 -12.08
C PHE A 66 -0.84 -7.56 -12.24
N PRO A 67 -1.68 -7.62 -11.18
CA PRO A 67 -3.13 -7.53 -11.34
C PRO A 67 -3.55 -6.16 -11.91
N ILE A 68 -2.86 -5.06 -11.60
CA ILE A 68 -3.13 -3.74 -12.22
C ILE A 68 -3.01 -3.83 -13.74
N ALA A 69 -1.84 -4.26 -14.27
CA ALA A 69 -1.62 -4.32 -15.71
C ALA A 69 -2.50 -5.39 -16.40
N LEU A 70 -2.62 -6.58 -15.80
CA LEU A 70 -3.33 -7.72 -16.38
C LEU A 70 -4.84 -7.50 -16.44
N PHE A 71 -5.47 -6.95 -15.38
CA PHE A 71 -6.90 -6.68 -15.39
C PHE A 71 -7.29 -5.50 -16.28
N LEU A 72 -6.48 -4.44 -16.36
CA LEU A 72 -6.70 -3.35 -17.31
C LEU A 72 -6.65 -3.87 -18.75
N LEU A 73 -5.62 -4.63 -19.11
CA LEU A 73 -5.47 -5.18 -20.46
C LEU A 73 -6.57 -6.21 -20.79
N PHE A 74 -6.96 -7.06 -19.83
CA PHE A 74 -8.13 -7.94 -19.94
C PHE A 74 -9.42 -7.14 -20.21
N PHE A 75 -9.69 -6.09 -19.41
CA PHE A 75 -10.92 -5.30 -19.51
C PHE A 75 -11.08 -4.67 -20.90
N PHE A 76 -10.03 -3.99 -21.38
CA PHE A 76 -10.06 -3.40 -22.71
C PHE A 76 -10.14 -4.47 -23.80
N ALA A 77 -9.35 -5.55 -23.71
CA ALA A 77 -9.33 -6.57 -24.75
C ALA A 77 -10.64 -7.38 -24.86
N ASP A 78 -11.26 -7.75 -23.73
CA ASP A 78 -12.53 -8.50 -23.75
C ASP A 78 -13.73 -7.61 -24.12
N THR A 79 -13.74 -6.35 -23.68
CA THR A 79 -14.81 -5.39 -24.02
C THR A 79 -14.76 -5.00 -25.50
N VAL A 80 -13.57 -4.67 -26.03
CA VAL A 80 -13.39 -4.40 -27.48
C VAL A 80 -13.69 -5.66 -28.29
N GLY A 81 -13.13 -6.81 -27.90
CA GLY A 81 -13.36 -8.09 -28.57
C GLY A 81 -14.83 -8.50 -28.58
N GLY A 82 -15.56 -8.24 -27.50
CA GLY A 82 -16.99 -8.53 -27.39
C GLY A 82 -17.88 -7.54 -28.16
N LEU A 83 -17.61 -6.23 -28.06
CA LEU A 83 -18.46 -5.20 -28.65
C LEU A 83 -18.38 -5.20 -30.19
N PHE A 84 -17.18 -5.45 -30.75
CA PHE A 84 -16.92 -5.56 -32.19
C PHE A 84 -16.94 -7.01 -32.71
N SER A 85 -17.35 -7.99 -31.90
CA SER A 85 -17.40 -9.43 -32.24
C SER A 85 -16.09 -9.96 -32.87
N LYS A 86 -14.94 -9.61 -32.28
CA LYS A 86 -13.60 -10.07 -32.64
C LYS A 86 -13.14 -11.16 -31.65
N PRO A 87 -13.37 -12.46 -31.93
CA PRO A 87 -13.08 -13.53 -30.97
C PRO A 87 -11.60 -13.61 -30.59
N ALA A 88 -10.67 -13.29 -31.50
CA ALA A 88 -9.23 -13.30 -31.23
C ALA A 88 -8.82 -12.37 -30.06
N TRP A 89 -9.45 -11.19 -29.94
CA TRP A 89 -9.20 -10.27 -28.83
C TRP A 89 -9.67 -10.86 -27.49
N ARG A 90 -10.76 -11.62 -27.50
CA ARG A 90 -11.27 -12.32 -26.31
C ARG A 90 -10.46 -13.57 -25.97
N GLN A 91 -9.96 -14.29 -26.98
CA GLN A 91 -9.01 -15.39 -26.80
C GLN A 91 -7.74 -14.89 -26.12
N PHE A 92 -7.20 -13.74 -26.55
CA PHE A 92 -6.09 -13.05 -25.88
C PHE A 92 -6.44 -12.56 -24.46
N ALA A 93 -7.66 -12.07 -24.23
CA ALA A 93 -8.11 -11.60 -22.93
C ALA A 93 -8.28 -12.73 -21.88
N THR A 94 -8.58 -13.96 -22.30
CA THR A 94 -8.78 -15.11 -21.40
C THR A 94 -7.58 -15.41 -20.48
N PRO A 95 -6.34 -15.62 -20.97
CA PRO A 95 -5.19 -15.87 -20.10
C PRO A 95 -4.83 -14.65 -19.23
N LEU A 96 -5.07 -13.42 -19.69
CA LEU A 96 -4.83 -12.21 -18.89
C LEU A 96 -5.72 -12.17 -17.64
N LEU A 97 -6.99 -12.54 -17.78
CA LEU A 97 -7.90 -12.70 -16.64
C LEU A 97 -7.39 -13.75 -15.65
N TYR A 98 -6.99 -14.93 -16.12
CA TYR A 98 -6.54 -16.01 -15.24
C TYR A 98 -5.22 -15.67 -14.52
N LEU A 99 -4.23 -15.12 -15.24
CA LEU A 99 -2.97 -14.65 -14.63
C LEU A 99 -3.20 -13.46 -13.68
N GLY A 100 -4.11 -12.55 -14.03
CA GLY A 100 -4.54 -11.46 -13.15
C GLY A 100 -5.17 -11.98 -11.86
N THR A 101 -6.06 -12.97 -11.93
CA THR A 101 -6.69 -13.60 -10.76
C THR A 101 -5.67 -14.32 -9.87
N ILE A 102 -4.72 -15.06 -10.45
CA ILE A 102 -3.64 -15.73 -9.70
C ILE A 102 -2.75 -14.68 -9.00
N THR A 103 -2.32 -13.65 -9.73
CA THR A 103 -1.44 -12.60 -9.17
C THR A 103 -2.17 -11.71 -8.16
N ALA A 104 -3.48 -11.49 -8.30
CA ALA A 104 -4.31 -10.83 -7.28
C ALA A 104 -4.37 -11.62 -5.96
N ILE A 105 -4.57 -12.95 -6.02
CA ILE A 105 -4.54 -13.82 -4.82
C ILE A 105 -3.18 -13.73 -4.10
N LEU A 106 -2.07 -13.80 -4.85
CA LEU A 106 -0.72 -13.64 -4.29
C LEU A 106 -0.49 -12.24 -3.72
N THR A 107 -1.00 -11.19 -4.38
CA THR A 107 -0.93 -9.80 -3.94
C THR A 107 -1.67 -9.58 -2.63
N VAL A 108 -2.89 -10.15 -2.49
CA VAL A 108 -3.69 -10.09 -1.26
C VAL A 108 -3.01 -10.88 -0.13
N ALA A 109 -2.45 -12.05 -0.40
CA ALA A 109 -1.69 -12.82 0.60
C ALA A 109 -0.47 -12.03 1.12
N ALA A 110 0.31 -11.41 0.23
CA ALA A 110 1.41 -10.53 0.62
C ALA A 110 0.93 -9.25 1.34
N GLY A 111 -0.25 -8.72 1.00
CA GLY A 111 -0.87 -7.58 1.67
C GLY A 111 -1.27 -7.91 3.12
N PHE A 112 -1.85 -9.08 3.36
CA PHE A 112 -2.10 -9.58 4.71
C PHE A 112 -0.81 -9.75 5.51
N GLN A 113 0.27 -10.28 4.90
CA GLN A 113 1.57 -10.38 5.56
C GLN A 113 2.12 -8.99 5.95
N ALA A 114 2.04 -8.02 5.03
CA ALA A 114 2.49 -6.65 5.25
C ALA A 114 1.70 -5.92 6.35
N ALA A 115 0.40 -6.20 6.50
CA ALA A 115 -0.45 -5.60 7.54
C ALA A 115 -0.01 -5.94 8.98
N TYR A 116 0.72 -7.05 9.17
CA TYR A 116 1.30 -7.43 10.47
C TYR A 116 2.71 -6.86 10.73
N SER A 117 3.44 -6.43 9.69
CA SER A 117 4.84 -5.99 9.82
C SER A 117 5.06 -4.49 9.59
N ALA A 118 4.24 -3.82 8.79
CA ALA A 118 4.41 -2.41 8.46
C ALA A 118 3.96 -1.51 9.63
N PRO A 119 4.83 -0.62 10.18
CA PRO A 119 4.44 0.32 11.22
C PRO A 119 3.36 1.29 10.75
N HIS A 120 2.30 1.47 11.54
CA HIS A 120 1.18 2.36 11.22
C HIS A 120 0.50 2.89 12.49
N ASN A 121 -0.26 3.98 12.36
CA ASN A 121 -1.12 4.55 13.41
C ASN A 121 -2.60 4.38 13.06
N ASP A 122 -3.53 4.75 13.95
CA ASP A 122 -4.98 4.54 13.79
C ASP A 122 -5.56 5.11 12.49
N VAL A 123 -5.10 6.30 12.08
CA VAL A 123 -5.52 6.95 10.81
C VAL A 123 -5.07 6.11 9.62
N THR A 124 -3.80 5.71 9.61
CA THR A 124 -3.23 4.85 8.57
C THR A 124 -3.85 3.44 8.59
N HIS A 125 -4.23 2.91 9.76
CA HIS A 125 -4.94 1.63 9.90
C HIS A 125 -6.32 1.68 9.25
N ALA A 126 -7.09 2.75 9.48
CA ALA A 126 -8.40 2.92 8.86
C ALA A 126 -8.33 3.06 7.32
N ILE A 127 -7.24 3.63 6.80
CA ILE A 127 -6.94 3.68 5.36
C ILE A 127 -6.57 2.27 4.84
N MET A 128 -5.69 1.56 5.56
CA MET A 128 -5.26 0.19 5.23
C MET A 128 -6.42 -0.80 5.16
N LEU A 129 -7.36 -0.77 6.12
CA LEU A 129 -8.55 -1.63 6.11
C LEU A 129 -9.43 -1.39 4.88
N ARG A 130 -9.60 -0.13 4.45
CA ARG A 130 -10.34 0.21 3.21
C ARG A 130 -9.60 -0.28 1.96
N HIS A 131 -8.28 -0.12 1.89
CA HIS A 131 -7.45 -0.63 0.80
C HIS A 131 -7.54 -2.16 0.71
N GLN A 132 -7.43 -2.84 1.85
CA GLN A 132 -7.61 -4.29 1.97
C GLN A 132 -9.00 -4.73 1.47
N THR A 133 -10.08 -4.01 1.84
CA THR A 133 -11.43 -4.27 1.31
C THR A 133 -11.45 -4.21 -0.21
N PHE A 134 -10.90 -3.17 -0.84
CA PHE A 134 -10.82 -3.09 -2.31
C PHE A 134 -10.03 -4.26 -2.92
N GLY A 135 -8.88 -4.63 -2.35
CA GLY A 135 -8.07 -5.77 -2.83
C GLY A 135 -8.81 -7.10 -2.76
N ILE A 136 -9.56 -7.35 -1.68
CA ILE A 136 -10.43 -8.53 -1.54
C ILE A 136 -11.57 -8.47 -2.57
N THR A 137 -12.27 -7.34 -2.71
CA THR A 137 -13.36 -7.18 -3.68
C THR A 137 -12.89 -7.43 -5.12
N VAL A 138 -11.74 -6.85 -5.52
CA VAL A 138 -11.13 -7.10 -6.83
C VAL A 138 -10.84 -8.58 -7.03
N THR A 139 -10.26 -9.26 -6.03
CA THR A 139 -9.91 -10.68 -6.11
C THR A 139 -11.15 -11.57 -6.22
N VAL A 140 -12.23 -11.27 -5.49
CA VAL A 140 -13.51 -11.98 -5.58
C VAL A 140 -14.18 -11.76 -6.94
N LEU A 141 -14.23 -10.51 -7.45
CA LEU A 141 -14.76 -10.22 -8.78
C LEU A 141 -13.95 -10.92 -9.89
N ALA A 142 -12.63 -10.92 -9.76
CA ALA A 142 -11.72 -11.61 -10.68
C ALA A 142 -11.96 -13.13 -10.68
N LEU A 143 -12.14 -13.74 -9.51
CA LEU A 143 -12.45 -15.15 -9.37
C LEU A 143 -13.83 -15.50 -9.96
N LEU A 144 -14.86 -14.68 -9.72
CA LEU A 144 -16.20 -14.86 -10.31
C LEU A 144 -16.18 -14.74 -11.84
N LEU A 145 -15.46 -13.76 -12.39
CA LEU A 145 -15.23 -13.62 -13.83
C LEU A 145 -14.46 -14.82 -14.40
N SER A 146 -13.39 -15.27 -13.72
CA SER A 146 -12.61 -16.45 -14.12
C SER A 146 -13.45 -17.72 -14.16
N ILE A 147 -14.24 -17.99 -13.10
CA ILE A 147 -15.17 -19.13 -13.03
C ILE A 147 -16.21 -19.03 -14.14
N ARG A 148 -16.80 -17.84 -14.34
CA ARG A 148 -17.77 -17.61 -15.42
C ARG A 148 -17.18 -17.76 -16.82
N ARG A 149 -15.87 -17.51 -16.99
CA ARG A 149 -15.12 -17.70 -18.25
C ARG A 149 -14.73 -19.16 -18.48
N LEU A 150 -14.38 -19.89 -17.42
CA LEU A 150 -14.00 -21.30 -17.47
C LEU A 150 -15.18 -22.21 -17.82
N PHE A 151 -16.37 -21.94 -17.25
CA PHE A 151 -17.61 -22.66 -17.56
C PHE A 151 -18.41 -22.02 -18.72
N ALA A 152 -17.75 -21.24 -19.59
CA ALA A 152 -18.38 -20.68 -20.77
C ALA A 152 -18.27 -21.63 -21.98
N ALA A 153 -19.38 -21.87 -22.69
CA ALA A 153 -19.34 -22.48 -24.01
C ALA A 153 -18.65 -21.54 -25.02
N ASP A 154 -18.07 -22.08 -26.09
CA ASP A 154 -17.29 -21.32 -27.09
C ASP A 154 -18.05 -20.13 -27.71
N SER A 155 -19.37 -20.25 -27.84
CA SER A 155 -20.28 -19.18 -28.29
C SER A 155 -20.16 -17.89 -27.47
N PHE A 156 -19.68 -17.96 -26.22
CA PHE A 156 -19.34 -16.81 -25.39
C PHE A 156 -18.32 -15.87 -26.05
N LEU A 157 -17.33 -16.41 -26.77
CA LEU A 157 -16.29 -15.61 -27.44
C LEU A 157 -16.83 -14.78 -28.62
N TYR A 158 -18.00 -15.15 -29.16
CA TYR A 158 -18.63 -14.51 -30.31
C TYR A 158 -19.81 -13.61 -29.93
N THR A 159 -20.37 -13.77 -28.73
CA THR A 159 -21.60 -13.10 -28.26
C THR A 159 -21.33 -11.87 -27.38
N LYS A 160 -22.22 -10.87 -27.49
CA LYS A 160 -22.16 -9.65 -26.67
C LYS A 160 -22.65 -9.95 -25.25
N THR A 161 -21.80 -9.72 -24.27
CA THR A 161 -21.99 -10.18 -22.88
C THR A 161 -21.99 -9.00 -21.92
N TYR A 162 -22.95 -8.07 -22.08
CA TYR A 162 -22.98 -6.77 -21.40
C TYR A 162 -22.83 -6.85 -19.87
N GLY A 163 -23.50 -7.80 -19.20
CA GLY A 163 -23.34 -8.00 -17.75
C GLY A 163 -21.92 -8.42 -17.33
N TYR A 164 -21.19 -9.14 -18.18
CA TYR A 164 -19.79 -9.50 -17.96
C TYR A 164 -18.87 -8.28 -18.10
N PHE A 165 -19.13 -7.41 -19.10
CA PHE A 165 -18.41 -6.13 -19.26
C PHE A 165 -18.69 -5.15 -18.10
N ALA A 166 -19.92 -5.15 -17.56
CA ALA A 166 -20.26 -4.36 -16.38
C ALA A 166 -19.49 -4.84 -15.14
N ILE A 167 -19.43 -6.16 -14.89
CA ILE A 167 -18.70 -6.73 -13.75
C ILE A 167 -17.19 -6.51 -13.90
N SER A 168 -16.60 -6.62 -15.10
CA SER A 168 -15.18 -6.29 -15.32
C SER A 168 -14.89 -4.80 -15.23
N GLY A 169 -15.85 -3.93 -15.58
CA GLY A 169 -15.77 -2.48 -15.34
C GLY A 169 -15.79 -2.13 -13.84
N ILE A 170 -16.65 -2.80 -13.06
CA ILE A 170 -16.67 -2.65 -11.59
C ILE A 170 -15.36 -3.14 -10.97
N LEU A 171 -14.80 -4.26 -11.46
CA LEU A 171 -13.48 -4.74 -11.05
C LEU A 171 -12.41 -3.67 -11.28
N VAL A 172 -12.34 -3.09 -12.48
CA VAL A 172 -11.37 -2.02 -12.80
C VAL A 172 -11.60 -0.78 -11.93
N LEU A 173 -12.84 -0.39 -11.66
CA LEU A 173 -13.14 0.72 -10.75
C LEU A 173 -12.63 0.47 -9.32
N CYS A 174 -12.92 -0.70 -8.75
CA CYS A 174 -12.43 -1.10 -7.43
C CYS A 174 -10.89 -1.21 -7.39
N LEU A 175 -10.27 -1.66 -8.48
CA LEU A 175 -8.82 -1.75 -8.65
C LEU A 175 -8.17 -0.36 -8.68
N THR A 176 -8.74 0.60 -9.41
CA THR A 176 -8.26 1.99 -9.43
C THR A 176 -8.41 2.66 -8.06
N LEU A 177 -9.56 2.52 -7.39
CA LEU A 177 -9.79 3.09 -6.05
C LEU A 177 -8.89 2.44 -4.99
N GLY A 178 -8.63 1.13 -5.07
CA GLY A 178 -7.68 0.44 -4.21
C GLY A 178 -6.23 0.90 -4.45
N ALA A 179 -5.83 1.10 -5.72
CA ALA A 179 -4.50 1.56 -6.07
C ALA A 179 -4.24 3.03 -5.65
N ASP A 180 -5.21 3.92 -5.84
CA ASP A 180 -5.17 5.30 -5.34
C ASP A 180 -4.95 5.35 -3.82
N LEU A 181 -5.73 4.54 -3.08
CA LEU A 181 -5.63 4.49 -1.62
C LEU A 181 -4.33 3.85 -1.12
N GLY A 182 -3.75 2.91 -1.89
CA GLY A 182 -2.40 2.39 -1.65
C GLY A 182 -1.33 3.46 -1.92
N GLY A 183 -1.52 4.28 -2.95
CA GLY A 183 -0.70 5.48 -3.21
C GLY A 183 -0.75 6.48 -2.05
N LEU A 184 -1.93 6.75 -1.49
CA LEU A 184 -2.08 7.60 -0.30
C LEU A 184 -1.29 7.05 0.91
N MET A 185 -1.36 5.73 1.15
CA MET A 185 -0.61 5.07 2.22
C MET A 185 0.91 5.25 2.05
N VAL A 186 1.43 5.07 0.84
CA VAL A 186 2.88 5.19 0.56
C VAL A 186 3.32 6.66 0.55
N TYR A 187 2.70 7.52 -0.28
CA TYR A 187 3.21 8.86 -0.56
C TYR A 187 2.87 9.91 0.51
N GLN A 188 1.75 9.77 1.23
CA GLN A 188 1.36 10.72 2.28
C GLN A 188 1.63 10.17 3.70
N HIS A 189 1.52 8.86 3.90
CA HIS A 189 1.65 8.23 5.22
C HIS A 189 2.94 7.41 5.41
N GLY A 190 3.78 7.24 4.38
CA GLY A 190 5.09 6.58 4.49
C GLY A 190 5.03 5.07 4.74
N VAL A 191 3.89 4.42 4.51
CA VAL A 191 3.74 2.97 4.76
C VAL A 191 4.68 2.18 3.88
N ALA A 192 5.45 1.27 4.49
CA ALA A 192 6.47 0.45 3.85
C ALA A 192 7.58 1.25 3.13
N VAL A 193 7.90 2.43 3.65
CA VAL A 193 9.05 3.24 3.20
C VAL A 193 9.89 3.63 4.41
N ALA A 194 11.21 3.41 4.33
CA ALA A 194 12.14 3.81 5.39
C ALA A 194 12.04 5.33 5.67
N PRO A 195 11.90 5.77 6.93
CA PRO A 195 11.80 7.19 7.27
C PRO A 195 13.04 7.99 6.86
N VAL A 196 12.95 8.74 5.77
CA VAL A 196 13.96 9.73 5.39
C VAL A 196 13.89 10.87 6.42
N MET A 197 14.75 10.81 7.44
CA MET A 197 14.83 11.84 8.48
C MET A 197 15.02 13.22 7.84
N LYS A 198 14.19 14.19 8.22
CA LYS A 198 14.31 15.61 7.83
C LYS A 198 15.50 16.28 8.54
N HIS A 199 16.69 15.74 8.36
CA HIS A 199 17.90 16.05 9.14
C HIS A 199 18.57 17.39 8.73
N ASN A 200 17.79 18.34 8.22
CA ASN A 200 18.19 19.64 7.69
C ASN A 200 17.16 20.76 7.95
N LEU A 201 16.33 20.62 8.98
CA LEU A 201 15.62 21.75 9.58
C LEU A 201 16.24 22.03 10.96
N PRO A 202 16.98 23.14 11.15
CA PRO A 202 17.34 23.55 12.49
C PRO A 202 16.05 23.85 13.25
N VAL A 203 15.86 23.17 14.40
CA VAL A 203 14.79 23.53 15.32
C VAL A 203 15.17 24.86 15.95
N THR A 204 14.74 25.95 15.32
CA THR A 204 14.67 27.26 15.97
C THR A 204 13.67 27.12 17.11
N THR A 205 14.17 26.81 18.31
CA THR A 205 13.38 26.73 19.53
C THR A 205 12.72 28.08 19.76
N ILE A 206 11.45 28.21 19.37
CA ILE A 206 10.61 29.31 19.83
C ILE A 206 10.38 29.04 21.31
N ILE A 207 11.23 29.64 22.15
CA ILE A 207 11.02 29.73 23.59
C ILE A 207 9.77 30.59 23.76
N VAL A 208 8.62 29.94 23.94
CA VAL A 208 7.41 30.60 24.41
C VAL A 208 7.65 30.94 25.87
N GLU A 209 8.11 32.17 26.11
CA GLU A 209 8.34 32.72 27.44
C GLU A 209 7.04 32.66 28.25
N GLN A 210 7.01 31.81 29.29
CA GLN A 210 5.81 31.61 30.09
C GLN A 210 5.59 32.79 31.04
N VAL A 211 4.82 33.78 30.58
CA VAL A 211 4.34 34.88 31.42
C VAL A 211 3.46 34.32 32.56
N PRO A 212 3.84 34.50 33.85
CA PRO A 212 3.11 33.90 34.96
C PRO A 212 1.89 34.75 35.34
N HIS A 213 0.70 34.33 34.92
CA HIS A 213 -0.57 34.98 35.31
C HIS A 213 -0.97 34.59 36.75
N SER A 214 -0.60 35.46 37.70
CA SER A 214 -1.05 35.36 39.09
C SER A 214 -2.51 35.80 39.25
N HIS A 215 -3.40 34.86 39.55
CA HIS A 215 -4.79 35.17 39.92
C HIS A 215 -4.93 35.30 41.43
N LYS A 216 -4.92 36.54 41.91
CA LYS A 216 -5.21 36.90 43.30
C LYS A 216 -6.73 37.01 43.49
N HIS A 217 -7.30 36.18 44.36
CA HIS A 217 -8.70 36.28 44.75
C HIS A 217 -8.89 37.35 45.83
N ASP A 218 -9.52 38.48 45.48
CA ASP A 218 -10.09 39.45 46.42
C ASP A 218 -11.60 39.54 46.16
N SER A 219 -12.43 39.02 47.08
CA SER A 219 -13.90 39.02 46.97
C SER A 219 -14.54 39.79 48.13
N PRO A 220 -15.28 40.90 47.89
CA PRO A 220 -16.12 41.55 48.90
C PRO A 220 -17.40 40.75 49.17
N ALA A 221 -17.89 40.79 50.41
CA ALA A 221 -19.00 39.94 50.90
C ALA A 221 -20.40 40.54 50.69
N HIS A 222 -21.42 39.68 50.70
CA HIS A 222 -22.80 40.03 51.06
C HIS A 222 -23.47 38.87 51.83
N THR A 223 -24.49 39.22 52.63
CA THR A 223 -25.24 38.36 53.59
C THR A 223 -26.71 38.84 53.60
N HIS A 224 -27.71 38.14 54.16
CA HIS A 224 -27.73 36.93 55.01
C HIS A 224 -28.47 35.78 54.24
N ASP A 225 -29.25 34.82 54.76
CA ASP A 225 -29.73 34.53 56.13
C ASP A 225 -30.13 33.05 56.32
N SER A 226 -30.70 32.73 57.48
CA SER A 226 -30.83 31.40 58.06
C SER A 226 -32.29 30.92 58.12
N THR A 227 -32.54 29.65 57.85
CA THR A 227 -33.75 28.96 58.36
C THR A 227 -33.52 27.44 58.35
N ALA A 228 -34.03 26.76 59.38
CA ALA A 228 -33.98 25.30 59.47
C ALA A 228 -35.37 24.71 59.26
N HIS A 229 -35.46 23.46 58.82
CA HIS A 229 -36.08 22.34 59.56
C HIS A 229 -36.22 21.09 58.66
N SER A 230 -36.48 19.95 59.31
CA SER A 230 -36.69 18.63 58.71
C SER A 230 -37.98 18.52 57.88
N HIS A 231 -38.06 17.53 56.99
CA HIS A 231 -38.98 16.40 57.23
C HIS A 231 -38.65 15.16 56.38
N ASP A 232 -39.08 14.02 56.89
CA ASP A 232 -38.96 12.67 56.32
C ASP A 232 -40.26 12.29 55.58
N SER A 233 -40.15 11.53 54.47
CA SER A 233 -41.20 10.66 53.89
C SER A 233 -40.77 10.05 52.54
N ALA A 234 -41.07 8.76 52.34
CA ALA A 234 -40.91 8.07 51.07
C ALA A 234 -42.18 8.17 50.19
N HIS A 235 -42.03 8.02 48.87
CA HIS A 235 -43.10 7.56 47.98
C HIS A 235 -42.56 6.65 46.87
N ILE A 236 -43.45 5.84 46.30
CA ILE A 236 -43.19 4.67 45.44
C ILE A 236 -43.77 4.94 44.03
N HIS A 237 -43.49 4.02 43.08
CA HIS A 237 -44.13 3.82 41.77
C HIS A 237 -43.50 4.53 40.56
N SER A 238 -43.62 4.01 39.33
CA SER A 238 -43.70 2.61 38.83
C SER A 238 -43.62 2.62 37.29
N HIS A 239 -43.42 1.45 36.68
CA HIS A 239 -43.60 1.13 35.25
C HIS A 239 -42.58 1.77 34.27
N ASN A 240 -41.87 1.00 33.45
CA ASN A 240 -42.27 0.08 32.36
C ASN A 240 -42.56 0.86 31.06
N GLY A 241 -42.00 0.51 29.89
CA GLY A 241 -41.14 -0.62 29.55
C GLY A 241 -41.53 -1.18 28.18
N GLN A 242 -40.57 -1.69 27.41
CA GLN A 242 -40.86 -2.43 26.17
C GLN A 242 -39.75 -3.44 25.86
N GLU A 243 -40.14 -4.59 25.32
CA GLU A 243 -39.35 -5.81 25.32
C GLU A 243 -38.58 -6.07 24.02
N HIS A 244 -37.56 -6.91 24.10
CA HIS A 244 -36.98 -7.58 22.93
C HIS A 244 -37.71 -8.91 22.68
N THR A 245 -37.87 -9.29 21.42
CA THR A 245 -38.21 -10.67 21.02
C THR A 245 -37.19 -11.20 20.00
N HIS A 246 -37.06 -12.53 19.96
CA HIS A 246 -36.12 -13.28 19.14
C HIS A 246 -36.43 -13.25 17.63
#